data_AF-A0ABD6B744-F1
#
_entry.id   AF-A0ABD6B744-F1
#
_cell.length_a   1.000
_cell.length_b   1.000
_cell.length_c   1.000
_cell.angle_alpha   90.00
_cell.angle_beta   90.00
_cell.angle_gamma   90.00
#
_symmetry.space_group_name_H-M   'P 1'
#
loop_
_entity.id
_entity.type
_entity.pdbx_description
1 polymer ?
#
loop_
_entity_poly.entity_id
_entity_poly.type
_entity_poly.pdbx_seq_one_letter_code
_entity_poly.pdbx_strand_id
1 'polypeptide(L)'
;MTDDRPTPGPNEPVPSWEEHRQLREAINDYLDHEPEDPAWNDIWRALGAILGEYQRDAFVEAFDVDEPAETACIRRLIAGDDECPHSPLQADDDPEGPPHKPPASDHATLWLDDGEPAVYSMHVYPGNIERLDAEEPPYNMWFDLFEFAAEWGLEVSVLPKSWYSLGSTVHIVFYPPERYR
;
A
#
# COMPACT_ATOMS: atom_id res chain seq x y z
N MET A 1 -5.28 43.28 6.68
CA MET A 1 -4.72 42.18 7.49
C MET A 1 -5.11 40.91 6.76
N THR A 2 -4.16 40.30 6.07
CA THR A 2 -4.32 38.94 5.56
C THR A 2 -4.43 38.02 6.77
N ASP A 3 -5.47 37.19 6.81
CA ASP A 3 -5.65 36.20 7.87
C ASP A 3 -4.56 35.14 7.66
N ASP A 4 -3.46 35.23 8.41
CA ASP A 4 -2.30 34.33 8.35
C ASP A 4 -2.62 32.94 8.96
N ARG A 5 -3.88 32.52 8.93
CA ARG A 5 -4.31 31.21 9.41
C ARG A 5 -4.05 30.14 8.34
N PRO A 6 -3.71 28.90 8.76
CA PRO A 6 -3.63 27.77 7.84
C PRO A 6 -4.93 27.64 7.04
N THR A 7 -4.82 27.19 5.80
CA THR A 7 -5.99 26.84 4.99
C THR A 7 -6.88 25.90 5.80
N PRO A 8 -8.18 26.21 5.96
CA PRO A 8 -9.09 25.34 6.70
C PRO A 8 -9.10 23.94 6.08
N GLY A 9 -9.23 22.93 6.94
CA GLY A 9 -9.33 21.53 6.54
C GLY A 9 -10.65 21.21 5.80
N PRO A 10 -10.91 19.93 5.52
CA PRO A 10 -12.14 19.50 4.84
C PRO A 10 -13.39 19.98 5.60
N ASN A 11 -14.42 20.36 4.84
CA ASN A 11 -15.72 20.74 5.40
C ASN A 11 -16.46 19.50 5.90
N GLU A 12 -17.33 19.68 6.89
CA GLU A 12 -18.26 18.63 7.31
C GLU A 12 -19.21 18.22 6.16
N PRO A 13 -19.67 16.96 6.11
CA PRO A 13 -20.66 16.53 5.13
C PRO A 13 -21.95 17.37 5.24
N VAL A 14 -22.45 17.83 4.08
CA VAL A 14 -23.73 18.55 3.97
C VAL A 14 -24.62 17.81 2.97
N PRO A 15 -25.85 17.40 3.33
CA PRO A 15 -26.49 17.61 4.64
C PRO A 15 -25.84 16.78 5.76
N SER A 16 -25.97 17.25 7.01
CA SER A 16 -25.47 16.50 8.17
C SER A 16 -26.31 15.24 8.38
N TRP A 17 -25.67 14.08 8.35
CA TRP A 17 -26.29 12.79 8.62
C TRP A 17 -26.13 12.41 10.10
N GLU A 18 -27.08 11.65 10.63
CA GLU A 18 -27.08 11.17 12.01
C GLU A 18 -25.89 10.24 12.26
N GLU A 19 -25.53 9.44 11.26
CA GLU A 19 -24.38 8.55 11.23
C GLU A 19 -23.05 9.31 11.39
N HIS A 20 -22.93 10.50 10.79
CA HIS A 20 -21.74 11.35 10.96
C HIS A 20 -21.62 11.85 12.40
N ARG A 21 -22.74 12.19 13.04
CA ARG A 21 -22.76 12.60 14.45
C ARG A 21 -22.34 11.43 15.36
N GLN A 22 -22.89 10.25 15.13
CA GLN A 22 -22.56 9.04 15.90
C GLN A 22 -21.09 8.65 15.75
N LEU A 23 -20.54 8.72 14.53
CA LEU A 23 -19.13 8.46 14.28
C LEU A 23 -18.22 9.45 15.02
N ARG A 24 -18.57 10.74 15.00
CA ARG A 24 -17.84 11.78 15.73
C ARG A 24 -17.84 11.50 17.24
N GLU A 25 -18.98 11.13 17.80
CA GLU A 25 -19.11 10.78 19.21
C GLU A 25 -18.27 9.55 19.56
N ALA A 26 -18.35 8.48 18.76
CA ALA A 26 -17.56 7.27 18.95
C ALA A 26 -16.04 7.52 18.85
N ILE A 27 -15.60 8.41 17.96
CA ILE A 27 -14.20 8.83 17.86
C ILE A 27 -13.75 9.54 19.14
N ASN A 28 -14.57 10.46 19.68
CA ASN A 28 -14.22 11.15 20.93
C ASN A 28 -14.17 10.18 22.10
N ASP A 29 -15.17 9.28 22.22
CA ASP A 29 -15.19 8.25 23.26
C ASP A 29 -13.96 7.34 23.17
N TYR A 30 -13.50 7.01 21.96
CA TYR A 30 -12.26 6.28 21.74
C TYR A 30 -11.01 7.11 22.09
N LEU A 31 -10.98 8.41 21.90
CA LEU A 31 -9.80 9.20 22.27
C LEU A 31 -9.70 9.44 23.78
N ASP A 32 -10.84 9.43 24.48
CA ASP A 32 -10.92 9.67 25.91
C ASP A 32 -10.75 8.40 26.77
N HIS A 33 -10.80 7.19 26.18
CA HIS A 33 -10.59 5.95 26.91
C HIS A 33 -9.10 5.65 27.17
N GLU A 34 -8.81 4.97 28.28
CA GLU A 34 -7.49 4.40 28.57
C GLU A 34 -7.53 2.88 28.25
N PRO A 35 -6.95 2.41 27.13
CA PRO A 35 -6.95 0.99 26.79
C PRO A 35 -6.05 0.17 27.72
N GLU A 36 -6.42 -1.09 27.95
CA GLU A 36 -5.57 -2.05 28.69
C GLU A 36 -4.27 -2.37 27.93
N ASP A 37 -4.32 -2.38 26.59
CA ASP A 37 -3.16 -2.56 25.72
C ASP A 37 -2.76 -1.21 25.06
N PRO A 38 -1.56 -0.68 25.37
CA PRO A 38 -1.06 0.58 24.81
C PRO A 38 -0.98 0.63 23.28
N ALA A 39 -0.99 -0.52 22.60
CA ALA A 39 -1.04 -0.58 21.14
C ALA A 39 -2.27 0.11 20.54
N TRP A 40 -3.35 0.25 21.31
CA TRP A 40 -4.61 0.87 20.91
C TRP A 40 -4.73 2.35 21.31
N ASN A 41 -3.67 2.95 21.86
CA ASN A 41 -3.63 4.41 22.01
C ASN A 41 -3.60 5.15 20.67
N ASP A 42 -3.28 4.43 19.58
CA ASP A 42 -3.27 4.98 18.22
C ASP A 42 -4.64 4.77 17.54
N ILE A 43 -5.37 5.88 17.36
CA ILE A 43 -6.66 5.88 16.64
C ILE A 43 -6.54 5.36 15.20
N TRP A 44 -5.39 5.55 14.54
CA TRP A 44 -5.21 5.08 13.17
C TRP A 44 -5.18 3.56 13.07
N ARG A 45 -4.67 2.89 14.11
CA ARG A 45 -4.71 1.43 14.20
C ARG A 45 -6.13 0.91 14.37
N ALA A 46 -6.95 1.56 15.19
CA ALA A 46 -8.36 1.24 15.34
C ALA A 46 -9.17 1.50 14.07
N LEU A 47 -8.98 2.67 13.45
CA LEU A 47 -9.63 2.98 12.18
C LEU A 47 -9.16 2.04 11.06
N GLY A 48 -7.88 1.63 11.04
CA GLY A 48 -7.37 0.61 10.12
C GLY A 48 -8.07 -0.73 10.30
N ALA A 49 -8.30 -1.17 11.55
CA ALA A 49 -9.04 -2.40 11.82
C ALA A 49 -10.52 -2.33 11.39
N ILE A 50 -11.14 -1.14 11.43
CA ILE A 50 -12.54 -0.93 11.01
C ILE A 50 -12.66 -0.77 9.49
N LEU A 51 -11.74 -0.03 8.87
CA LEU A 51 -11.84 0.40 7.47
C LEU A 51 -11.02 -0.46 6.50
N GLY A 52 -10.20 -1.39 6.98
CA GLY A 52 -9.28 -2.18 6.17
C GLY A 52 -9.98 -2.91 5.02
N GLU A 53 -11.08 -3.61 5.29
CA GLU A 53 -11.86 -4.31 4.26
C GLU A 53 -12.42 -3.34 3.22
N TYR A 54 -13.05 -2.24 3.66
CA TYR A 54 -13.55 -1.22 2.74
C TYR A 54 -12.45 -0.64 1.85
N GLN A 55 -11.27 -0.34 2.40
CA GLN A 55 -10.15 0.18 1.62
C GLN A 55 -9.60 -0.85 0.62
N ARG A 56 -9.55 -2.13 1.01
CA ARG A 56 -9.15 -3.22 0.10
C ARG A 56 -10.17 -3.40 -1.02
N ASP A 57 -11.45 -3.42 -0.71
CA ASP A 57 -12.51 -3.59 -1.72
C ASP A 57 -12.54 -2.41 -2.69
N ALA A 58 -12.36 -1.18 -2.19
CA ALA A 58 -12.21 0.00 -3.03
C ALA A 58 -10.96 -0.06 -3.93
N PHE A 59 -9.88 -0.69 -3.47
CA PHE A 59 -8.71 -0.95 -4.31
C PHE A 59 -9.00 -1.98 -5.39
N VAL A 60 -9.63 -3.10 -5.02
CA VAL A 60 -10.03 -4.17 -5.95
C VAL A 60 -10.90 -3.59 -7.08
N GLU A 61 -11.88 -2.76 -6.73
CA GLU A 61 -12.73 -2.05 -7.70
C GLU A 61 -11.93 -1.05 -8.55
N ALA A 62 -11.06 -0.25 -7.93
CA ALA A 62 -10.32 0.79 -8.64
C ALA A 62 -9.26 0.26 -9.62
N PHE A 63 -8.69 -0.91 -9.35
CA PHE A 63 -7.66 -1.55 -10.18
C PHE A 63 -8.21 -2.70 -11.04
N ASP A 64 -9.52 -2.96 -10.97
CA ASP A 64 -10.23 -3.98 -11.76
C ASP A 64 -9.59 -5.36 -11.64
N VAL A 65 -9.26 -5.78 -10.41
CA VAL A 65 -8.62 -7.07 -10.12
C VAL A 65 -9.59 -8.00 -9.41
N ASP A 66 -9.41 -9.31 -9.52
CA ASP A 66 -10.32 -10.31 -8.95
C ASP A 66 -9.88 -10.77 -7.57
N GLU A 67 -8.68 -11.34 -7.49
CA GLU A 67 -8.22 -12.04 -6.28
C GLU A 67 -6.70 -11.99 -6.10
N PRO A 68 -6.20 -12.17 -4.86
CA PRO A 68 -4.78 -12.29 -4.63
C PRO A 68 -4.26 -13.67 -5.06
N ALA A 69 -3.08 -13.70 -5.66
CA ALA A 69 -2.34 -14.94 -5.85
C ALA A 69 -1.89 -15.53 -4.51
N GLU A 70 -1.73 -16.86 -4.45
CA GLU A 70 -1.24 -17.56 -3.25
C GLU A 70 0.15 -17.05 -2.79
N THR A 71 1.01 -16.70 -3.76
CA THR A 71 2.34 -16.14 -3.51
C THR A 71 2.56 -14.89 -4.34
N ALA A 72 2.93 -13.79 -3.68
CA ALA A 72 3.32 -12.56 -4.34
C ALA A 72 4.71 -12.72 -4.97
N CYS A 73 4.79 -12.60 -6.31
CA CYS A 73 6.04 -12.59 -7.05
C CYS A 73 5.96 -11.58 -8.19
N ILE A 74 6.83 -10.56 -8.18
CA ILE A 74 6.78 -9.50 -9.20
C ILE A 74 7.30 -9.98 -10.56
N ARG A 75 8.16 -11.01 -10.59
CA ARG A 75 8.60 -11.66 -11.84
C ARG A 75 7.42 -12.16 -12.66
N ARG A 76 6.37 -12.69 -12.02
CA ARG A 76 5.15 -13.11 -12.71
C ARG A 76 4.47 -11.96 -13.45
N LEU A 77 4.43 -10.77 -12.83
CA LEU A 77 3.91 -9.56 -13.45
C LEU A 77 4.77 -9.09 -14.63
N ILE A 78 6.11 -9.22 -14.51
CA ILE A 78 7.06 -8.76 -15.52
C ILE A 78 7.13 -9.71 -16.72
N ALA A 79 7.19 -11.01 -16.47
CA ALA A 79 7.40 -12.04 -17.47
C ALA A 79 6.11 -12.66 -18.01
N GLY A 80 4.98 -12.50 -17.30
CA GLY A 80 3.73 -13.20 -17.59
C GLY A 80 3.76 -14.67 -17.18
N ASP A 81 4.52 -15.02 -16.14
CA ASP A 81 4.63 -16.41 -15.66
C ASP A 81 3.41 -16.80 -14.79
N ASP A 82 2.81 -17.95 -15.09
CA ASP A 82 1.66 -18.50 -14.34
C ASP A 82 2.04 -18.87 -12.90
N GLU A 83 3.27 -19.34 -12.68
CA GLU A 83 3.77 -19.79 -11.38
C GLU A 83 5.06 -19.05 -11.02
N CYS A 84 5.31 -18.92 -9.73
CA CYS A 84 6.61 -18.42 -9.27
C CYS A 84 7.63 -19.56 -9.39
N PRO A 85 8.68 -19.45 -10.23
CA PRO A 85 9.64 -20.53 -10.39
C PRO A 85 10.58 -20.70 -9.18
N HIS A 86 10.54 -19.78 -8.21
CA HIS A 86 11.39 -19.85 -7.03
C HIS A 86 10.79 -20.74 -5.93
N SER A 87 11.54 -21.78 -5.57
CA SER A 87 11.38 -22.49 -4.30
C SER A 87 12.16 -21.77 -3.20
N PRO A 88 11.57 -21.50 -2.01
CA PRO A 88 12.27 -20.87 -0.87
C PRO A 88 13.55 -21.57 -0.41
N LEU A 89 13.76 -22.81 -0.86
CA LEU A 89 14.85 -23.69 -0.47
C LEU A 89 15.90 -23.87 -1.58
N GLN A 90 15.71 -23.28 -2.75
CA GLN A 90 16.58 -23.45 -3.91
C GLN A 90 17.06 -22.10 -4.44
N ALA A 91 18.26 -22.11 -5.02
CA ALA A 91 18.76 -20.93 -5.73
C ALA A 91 17.88 -20.68 -6.96
N ASP A 92 17.79 -19.41 -7.36
CA ASP A 92 17.10 -19.04 -8.59
C ASP A 92 17.80 -19.69 -9.80
N ASP A 93 17.03 -20.40 -10.62
CA ASP A 93 17.52 -21.06 -11.83
C ASP A 93 17.81 -20.04 -12.95
N ASP A 94 17.25 -18.82 -12.84
CA ASP A 94 17.53 -17.71 -13.75
C ASP A 94 17.82 -16.41 -12.97
N PRO A 95 19.02 -16.29 -12.38
CA PRO A 95 19.42 -15.14 -11.56
C PRO A 95 19.70 -13.87 -12.38
N GLU A 96 19.77 -13.98 -13.72
CA GLU A 96 19.91 -12.82 -14.62
C GLU A 96 18.55 -12.29 -15.11
N GLY A 97 17.47 -13.04 -14.86
CA GLY A 97 16.10 -12.66 -15.20
C GLY A 97 15.46 -11.66 -14.24
N PRO A 98 14.16 -11.36 -14.42
CA PRO A 98 13.47 -10.42 -13.55
C PRO A 98 13.47 -10.89 -12.09
N PRO A 99 13.64 -9.99 -11.13
CA PRO A 99 13.72 -10.35 -9.73
C PRO A 99 12.36 -10.77 -9.17
N HIS A 100 12.38 -11.61 -8.12
CA HIS A 100 11.17 -12.09 -7.45
C HIS A 100 10.52 -11.05 -6.53
N LYS A 101 11.27 -10.00 -6.14
CA LYS A 101 10.82 -8.92 -5.26
C LYS A 101 11.37 -7.56 -5.73
N PRO A 102 10.56 -6.49 -5.69
CA PRO A 102 11.07 -5.14 -5.88
C PRO A 102 11.85 -4.65 -4.65
N PRO A 103 12.57 -3.52 -4.77
CA PRO A 103 13.13 -2.79 -3.62
C PRO A 103 12.05 -2.51 -2.56
N ALA A 104 12.45 -2.50 -1.30
CA ALA A 104 11.57 -2.21 -0.16
C ALA A 104 10.30 -3.09 -0.04
N SER A 105 10.24 -4.24 -0.73
CA SER A 105 9.09 -5.15 -0.72
C SER A 105 8.72 -5.58 0.71
N ASP A 106 7.52 -5.18 1.13
CA ASP A 106 6.95 -5.51 2.43
C ASP A 106 5.42 -5.69 2.31
N HIS A 107 4.88 -6.64 3.05
CA HIS A 107 3.45 -6.99 3.03
C HIS A 107 2.85 -7.08 1.61
N ALA A 108 3.59 -7.70 0.69
CA ALA A 108 3.26 -7.67 -0.73
C ALA A 108 2.11 -8.62 -1.12
N THR A 109 1.36 -8.22 -2.14
CA THR A 109 0.29 -8.99 -2.78
C THR A 109 0.42 -8.87 -4.29
N LEU A 110 0.48 -10.00 -4.99
CA LEU A 110 0.23 -10.05 -6.43
C LEU A 110 -1.27 -10.28 -6.64
N TRP A 111 -1.91 -9.42 -7.41
CA TRP A 111 -3.32 -9.49 -7.77
C TRP A 111 -3.48 -10.05 -9.16
N LEU A 112 -4.53 -10.85 -9.32
CA LEU A 112 -4.89 -11.53 -10.56
C LEU A 112 -6.14 -10.91 -11.18
N ASP A 113 -6.25 -11.02 -12.49
CA ASP A 113 -7.41 -10.63 -13.31
C ASP A 113 -7.63 -11.77 -14.31
N ASP A 114 -8.75 -12.48 -14.19
CA ASP A 114 -9.02 -13.75 -14.90
C ASP A 114 -7.90 -14.80 -14.73
N GLY A 115 -7.27 -14.82 -13.54
CA GLY A 115 -6.17 -15.73 -13.20
C GLY A 115 -4.78 -15.25 -13.63
N GLU A 116 -4.69 -14.17 -14.41
CA GLU A 116 -3.43 -13.64 -14.95
C GLU A 116 -2.82 -12.56 -14.03
N PRO A 117 -1.48 -12.48 -13.88
CA PRO A 117 -0.81 -11.43 -13.12
C PRO A 117 -1.18 -10.03 -13.63
N ALA A 118 -1.90 -9.25 -12.81
CA ALA A 118 -2.46 -7.97 -13.22
C ALA A 118 -1.77 -6.77 -12.56
N VAL A 119 -1.58 -6.86 -11.24
CA VAL A 119 -1.04 -5.76 -10.42
C VAL A 119 -0.22 -6.35 -9.27
N TYR A 120 0.97 -5.81 -9.04
CA TYR A 120 1.75 -6.11 -7.84
C TYR A 120 1.65 -4.94 -6.88
N SER A 121 1.32 -5.20 -5.63
CA SER A 121 1.14 -4.15 -4.65
C SER A 121 1.84 -4.47 -3.32
N MET A 122 2.27 -3.46 -2.59
CA MET A 122 2.99 -3.63 -1.33
C MET A 122 2.74 -2.49 -0.36
N HIS A 123 2.71 -2.79 0.94
CA HIS A 123 2.43 -1.83 2.00
C HIS A 123 3.74 -1.53 2.74
N VAL A 124 4.25 -0.32 2.56
CA VAL A 124 5.59 0.03 3.03
C VAL A 124 5.51 1.16 4.03
N TYR A 125 6.24 1.03 5.13
CA TYR A 125 6.42 2.13 6.08
C TYR A 125 7.32 3.20 5.44
N PRO A 126 6.94 4.48 5.41
CA PRO A 126 7.78 5.54 4.83
C PRO A 126 9.20 5.55 5.39
N GLY A 127 9.38 5.32 6.69
CA GLY A 127 10.71 5.20 7.31
C GLY A 127 11.57 4.06 6.75
N ASN A 128 10.95 2.97 6.28
CA ASN A 128 11.67 1.88 5.63
C ASN A 128 12.19 2.28 4.24
N ILE A 129 11.54 3.25 3.57
CA ILE A 129 11.95 3.79 2.26
C ILE A 129 12.96 4.92 2.45
N GLU A 130 12.68 5.81 3.41
CA GLU A 130 13.41 7.07 3.60
C GLU A 130 14.71 6.89 4.38
N ARG A 131 14.97 5.74 5.02
CA ARG A 131 16.19 5.31 5.75
C ARG A 131 17.19 6.44 6.05
N LEU A 132 16.72 7.46 6.77
CA LEU A 132 17.45 8.73 6.98
C LEU A 132 18.65 8.56 7.91
N ASP A 133 18.79 7.40 8.54
CA ASP A 133 19.81 7.00 9.50
C ASP A 133 20.80 5.95 8.96
N ALA A 134 20.71 5.56 7.69
CA ALA A 134 21.63 4.58 7.10
C ALA A 134 23.06 5.13 7.01
N GLU A 135 24.06 4.31 7.38
CA GLU A 135 25.48 4.67 7.31
C GLU A 135 26.04 4.66 5.87
N GLU A 136 25.45 3.84 4.98
CA GLU A 136 25.86 3.69 3.57
C GLU A 136 24.65 3.79 2.60
N PRO A 137 24.84 4.33 1.38
CA PRO A 137 23.78 4.55 0.40
C PRO A 137 23.23 3.25 -0.24
N PRO A 138 22.04 3.29 -0.87
CA PRO A 138 21.19 4.46 -1.05
C PRO A 138 20.39 4.83 0.20
N TYR A 139 20.42 6.12 0.54
CA TYR A 139 19.76 6.71 1.71
C TYR A 139 18.24 6.92 1.52
N ASN A 140 17.71 6.60 0.33
CA ASN A 140 16.31 6.79 -0.03
C ASN A 140 15.95 5.84 -1.18
N MET A 141 15.11 4.83 -0.89
CA MET A 141 14.68 3.84 -1.88
C MET A 141 13.50 4.30 -2.75
N TRP A 142 12.99 5.53 -2.59
CA TRP A 142 11.95 6.06 -3.46
C TRP A 142 12.42 6.05 -4.92
N PHE A 143 13.66 6.47 -5.19
CA PHE A 143 14.22 6.44 -6.54
C PHE A 143 14.37 5.01 -7.05
N ASP A 144 14.86 4.09 -6.21
CA ASP A 144 15.01 2.68 -6.57
C ASP A 144 13.67 2.06 -7.02
N LEU A 145 12.53 2.46 -6.44
CA LEU A 145 11.21 2.00 -6.87
C LEU A 145 10.84 2.49 -8.29
N PHE A 146 11.09 3.76 -8.58
CA PHE A 146 10.82 4.32 -9.91
C PHE A 146 11.80 3.80 -10.97
N GLU A 147 13.08 3.65 -10.62
CA GLU A 147 14.11 3.06 -11.48
C GLU A 147 13.79 1.60 -11.78
N PHE A 148 13.39 0.83 -10.76
CA PHE A 148 12.93 -0.54 -10.92
C PHE A 148 11.73 -0.65 -11.88
N ALA A 149 10.71 0.21 -11.71
CA ALA A 149 9.55 0.22 -12.60
C ALA A 149 9.98 0.51 -14.04
N ALA A 150 10.83 1.51 -14.25
CA ALA A 150 11.34 1.87 -15.57
C ALA A 150 12.19 0.77 -16.20
N GLU A 151 13.06 0.10 -15.43
CA GLU A 151 13.91 -0.99 -15.88
C GLU A 151 13.09 -2.17 -16.43
N TRP A 152 12.01 -2.53 -15.74
CA TRP A 152 11.16 -3.67 -16.09
C TRP A 152 9.91 -3.30 -16.88
N GLY A 153 9.82 -2.07 -17.38
CA GLY A 153 8.73 -1.61 -18.23
C GLY A 153 7.37 -1.53 -17.52
N LEU A 154 7.35 -1.32 -16.21
CA LEU A 154 6.16 -1.15 -15.40
C LEU A 154 5.88 0.35 -15.16
N GLU A 155 4.62 0.67 -14.87
CA GLU A 155 4.25 1.93 -14.23
C GLU A 155 4.10 1.74 -12.71
N VAL A 156 4.20 2.84 -11.97
CA VAL A 156 4.10 2.83 -10.50
C VAL A 156 3.13 3.90 -10.01
N SER A 157 2.24 3.50 -9.11
CA SER A 157 1.34 4.37 -8.36
C SER A 157 1.67 4.31 -6.87
N VAL A 158 1.63 5.48 -6.21
CA VAL A 158 1.84 5.61 -4.77
C VAL A 158 0.55 6.14 -4.15
N LEU A 159 -0.14 5.26 -3.43
CA LEU A 159 -1.38 5.58 -2.73
C LEU A 159 -1.05 5.95 -1.28
N PRO A 160 -1.52 7.12 -0.79
CA PRO A 160 -1.21 7.59 0.55
C PRO A 160 -1.96 6.83 1.66
N LYS A 161 -2.93 6.00 1.28
CA LYS A 161 -3.74 5.20 2.20
C LYS A 161 -3.51 3.73 1.91
N SER A 162 -2.99 3.03 2.90
CA SER A 162 -2.86 1.58 2.91
C SER A 162 -3.98 0.96 3.73
N TRP A 163 -4.56 -0.15 3.27
CA TRP A 163 -5.51 -0.93 4.08
C TRP A 163 -4.81 -1.79 5.14
N TYR A 164 -3.52 -2.07 5.00
CA TYR A 164 -2.78 -2.93 5.93
C TYR A 164 -2.50 -2.21 7.27
N SER A 165 -2.06 -0.95 7.19
CA SER A 165 -1.80 -0.12 8.36
C SER A 165 -2.07 1.33 7.98
N LEU A 166 -3.35 1.72 8.14
CA LEU A 166 -3.87 3.01 7.73
C LEU A 166 -3.11 4.13 8.47
N GLY A 167 -2.62 5.12 7.72
CA GLY A 167 -1.89 6.26 8.29
C GLY A 167 -0.43 6.00 8.65
N SER A 168 0.03 4.74 8.70
CA SER A 168 1.44 4.40 8.98
C SER A 168 2.19 3.83 7.80
N THR A 169 1.48 3.32 6.78
CA THR A 169 2.07 2.77 5.56
C THR A 169 1.52 3.46 4.32
N VAL A 170 2.39 3.64 3.34
CA VAL A 170 2.01 3.96 1.96
C VAL A 170 1.76 2.66 1.20
N HIS A 171 0.91 2.71 0.18
CA HIS A 171 0.62 1.56 -0.65
C HIS A 171 1.17 1.80 -2.06
N ILE A 172 2.17 0.99 -2.43
CA ILE A 172 2.90 1.11 -3.68
C ILE A 172 2.39 0.03 -4.62
N VAL A 173 2.11 0.42 -5.86
CA VAL A 173 1.43 -0.42 -6.84
C VAL A 173 2.21 -0.38 -8.15
N PHE A 174 2.66 -1.53 -8.63
CA PHE A 174 3.28 -1.73 -9.93
C PHE A 174 2.30 -2.42 -10.88
N TYR A 175 2.23 -1.96 -12.12
CA TYR A 175 1.32 -2.52 -13.14
C TYR A 175 1.87 -2.33 -14.56
N PRO A 176 1.47 -3.17 -15.54
CA PRO A 176 1.84 -3.00 -16.94
C PRO A 176 1.22 -1.71 -17.51
N PRO A 177 1.97 -0.90 -18.28
CA PRO A 177 1.49 0.39 -18.79
C PRO A 177 0.23 0.29 -19.66
N GLU A 178 0.00 -0.85 -20.32
CA GLU A 178 -1.15 -1.09 -21.20
C GLU A 178 -2.47 -1.16 -20.42
N ARG A 179 -2.44 -1.40 -19.11
CA ARG A 179 -3.64 -1.66 -18.31
C ARG A 179 -4.58 -0.46 -18.17
N TYR A 180 -4.03 0.76 -18.12
CA TYR A 180 -4.81 1.99 -17.86
C TYR A 180 -4.62 3.08 -18.92
N ARG A 181 -4.21 2.71 -20.14
CA ARG A 181 -4.05 3.63 -21.28
C ARG A 181 -5.27 3.70 -22.19
#